data_AF-A0A519UVS2-F1
#
_entry.id   AF-A0A519UVS2-F1
#
_cell.length_a   1.000
_cell.length_b   1.000
_cell.length_c   1.000
_cell.angle_alpha   90.00
_cell.angle_beta   90.00
_cell.angle_gamma   90.00
#
_symmetry.space_group_name_H-M   'P 1'
#
loop_
_entity.id
_entity.type
_entity.pdbx_description
1 polymer ?
#
loop_
_entity_poly.entity_id
_entity_poly.type
_entity_poly.pdbx_seq_one_letter_code
_entity_poly.pdbx_strand_id
1 'polypeptide(L)'
;MNTNNIEQKFNLMFGKAPSLYRSPGRINIIGEHTDYNEGFVLPAAIDKAVYVAISKRDDQQVHLHATKYDETFQYDLSDIRPTEKQWPNYILGVVAEIQKKNLEIGGFNLMFEGDIPGGAGLSSSAAIECSVAFALNDQFSLGIDKMTLVHIAQKAEHNFAGVMCGVMDQFASVFGKKDHAIMLDCKTLEYK
;
A
#
# COMPACT_ATOMS: atom_id res chain seq x y z
N MET A 1 7.84 14.65 -5.39
CA MET A 1 6.65 14.98 -6.21
C MET A 1 5.91 16.17 -5.59
N ASN A 2 5.22 17.00 -6.39
CA ASN A 2 4.36 18.08 -5.86
C ASN A 2 2.95 17.52 -5.61
N THR A 3 2.60 17.26 -4.34
CA THR A 3 1.31 16.68 -3.94
C THR A 3 0.10 17.56 -4.27
N ASN A 4 0.31 18.84 -4.56
CA ASN A 4 -0.78 19.74 -4.97
C ASN A 4 -1.47 19.27 -6.26
N ASN A 5 -0.77 18.50 -7.11
CA ASN A 5 -1.33 18.03 -8.38
C ASN A 5 -2.35 16.89 -8.17
N ILE A 6 -2.04 15.87 -7.38
CA ILE A 6 -2.98 14.78 -7.10
C ILE A 6 -4.23 15.29 -6.37
N GLU A 7 -4.07 16.24 -5.44
CA GLU A 7 -5.20 16.84 -4.73
C GLU A 7 -6.15 17.58 -5.69
N GLN A 8 -5.61 18.38 -6.61
CA GLN A 8 -6.42 19.08 -7.62
C GLN A 8 -7.15 18.11 -8.54
N LYS A 9 -6.45 17.08 -9.06
CA LYS A 9 -7.07 16.04 -9.90
C LYS A 9 -8.15 15.27 -9.15
N PHE A 10 -7.91 14.94 -7.88
CA PHE A 10 -8.88 14.26 -7.03
C PHE A 10 -10.13 15.13 -6.83
N ASN A 11 -9.96 16.40 -6.49
CA ASN A 11 -11.06 17.35 -6.34
C ASN A 11 -11.89 17.49 -7.62
N LEU A 12 -11.23 17.58 -8.78
CA LEU A 12 -11.89 17.66 -10.08
C LEU A 12 -12.69 16.40 -10.41
N MET A 13 -12.16 15.22 -10.06
CA MET A 13 -12.78 13.93 -10.39
C MET A 13 -13.91 13.54 -9.43
N PHE A 14 -13.72 13.76 -8.13
CA PHE A 14 -14.61 13.24 -7.08
C PHE A 14 -15.41 14.32 -6.35
N GLY A 15 -15.11 15.61 -6.56
CA GLY A 15 -15.82 16.73 -5.95
C GLY A 15 -15.68 16.83 -4.43
N LYS A 16 -14.70 16.13 -3.83
CA LYS A 16 -14.40 16.13 -2.39
C LYS A 16 -12.91 16.35 -2.16
N ALA A 17 -12.56 17.10 -1.11
CA ALA A 17 -11.18 17.23 -0.64
C ALA A 17 -10.63 15.89 -0.13
N PRO A 18 -9.47 15.43 -0.61
CA PRO A 18 -8.86 14.20 -0.12
C PRO A 18 -8.02 14.41 1.13
N SER A 19 -7.84 13.34 1.91
CA SER A 19 -6.67 13.18 2.79
C SER A 19 -5.53 12.53 2.01
N LEU A 20 -4.29 12.95 2.29
CA LEU A 20 -3.10 12.51 1.56
C LEU A 20 -2.21 11.60 2.40
N TYR A 21 -1.78 10.49 1.81
CA TYR A 21 -0.89 9.49 2.41
C TYR A 21 0.27 9.21 1.48
N ARG A 22 1.40 8.78 2.04
CA ARG A 22 2.63 8.48 1.30
C ARG A 22 3.27 7.21 1.86
N SER A 23 3.72 6.32 0.97
CA SER A 23 4.61 5.21 1.34
C SER A 23 5.82 5.15 0.40
N PRO A 24 7.04 5.07 0.93
CA PRO A 24 8.25 5.04 0.11
C PRO A 24 8.44 3.67 -0.55
N GLY A 25 9.14 3.65 -1.68
CA GLY A 25 9.79 2.44 -2.16
C GLY A 25 11.00 2.09 -1.28
N ARG A 26 11.72 1.03 -1.66
CA ARG A 26 12.92 0.60 -0.93
C ARG A 26 13.98 0.04 -1.87
N ILE A 27 15.23 0.16 -1.44
CA ILE A 27 16.33 -0.67 -1.93
C ILE A 27 16.68 -1.72 -0.87
N ASN A 28 17.29 -2.81 -1.30
CA ASN A 28 17.97 -3.73 -0.40
C ASN A 28 19.48 -3.51 -0.53
N ILE A 29 20.18 -3.31 0.58
CA ILE A 29 21.64 -3.15 0.55
C ILE A 29 22.31 -4.53 0.47
N ILE A 30 21.80 -5.50 1.23
CA ILE A 30 22.23 -6.90 1.22
C ILE A 30 21.17 -7.80 1.88
N GLY A 31 21.17 -9.09 1.54
CA GLY A 31 20.29 -10.11 2.14
C GLY A 31 19.18 -10.58 1.19
N GLU A 32 19.39 -10.45 -0.11
CA GLU A 32 18.47 -10.87 -1.14
C GLU A 32 18.10 -12.35 -0.98
N HIS A 33 16.83 -12.68 -1.20
CA HIS A 33 16.31 -14.04 -1.14
C HIS A 33 16.43 -14.71 0.24
N THR A 34 16.74 -13.96 1.30
CA THR A 34 16.80 -14.50 2.66
C THR A 34 15.53 -14.23 3.47
N ASP A 35 14.72 -13.26 3.08
CA ASP A 35 13.51 -12.85 3.80
C ASP A 35 12.48 -13.97 3.91
N TYR A 36 12.21 -14.68 2.83
CA TYR A 36 11.33 -15.86 2.81
C TYR A 36 12.03 -17.15 3.24
N ASN A 37 13.31 -17.09 3.59
CA ASN A 37 14.09 -18.19 4.16
C ASN A 37 14.45 -17.94 5.64
N GLU A 38 13.71 -17.06 6.32
CA GLU A 38 13.90 -16.75 7.74
C GLU A 38 15.31 -16.20 8.08
N GLY A 39 15.95 -15.50 7.13
CA GLY A 39 17.26 -14.89 7.29
C GLY A 39 17.24 -13.40 7.64
N PHE A 40 18.40 -12.74 7.50
CA PHE A 40 18.57 -11.31 7.77
C PHE A 40 18.58 -10.49 6.49
N VAL A 41 17.90 -9.35 6.52
CA VAL A 41 17.90 -8.37 5.44
C VAL A 41 18.34 -6.99 5.92
N LEU A 42 18.90 -6.20 5.01
CA LEU A 42 19.33 -4.82 5.26
C LEU A 42 18.71 -3.82 4.26
N PRO A 43 17.38 -3.63 4.26
CA PRO A 43 16.73 -2.67 3.37
C PRO A 43 16.85 -1.23 3.88
N ALA A 44 16.66 -0.29 2.94
CA ALA A 44 16.50 1.13 3.24
C ALA A 44 15.38 1.72 2.39
N ALA A 45 14.50 2.50 3.01
CA ALA A 45 13.49 3.28 2.30
C ALA A 45 14.16 4.38 1.45
N ILE A 46 13.65 4.60 0.25
CA ILE A 46 14.16 5.64 -0.65
C ILE A 46 13.29 6.89 -0.63
N ASP A 47 13.76 7.96 -1.28
CA ASP A 47 13.05 9.24 -1.40
C ASP A 47 11.85 9.18 -2.36
N LYS A 48 11.83 8.20 -3.26
CA LYS A 48 10.72 7.88 -4.16
C LYS A 48 9.58 7.16 -3.45
N ALA A 49 8.35 7.46 -3.84
CA ALA A 49 7.16 7.01 -3.13
C ALA A 49 5.91 6.87 -4.02
N VAL A 50 4.91 6.22 -3.44
CA VAL A 50 3.52 6.27 -3.87
C VAL A 50 2.78 7.26 -2.98
N TYR A 51 1.92 8.06 -3.59
CA TYR A 51 1.04 9.02 -2.94
C TYR A 51 -0.39 8.59 -3.18
N VAL A 52 -1.18 8.55 -2.12
CA VAL A 52 -2.60 8.19 -2.14
C VAL A 52 -3.42 9.38 -1.66
N ALA A 53 -4.40 9.77 -2.46
CA ALA A 53 -5.46 10.70 -2.09
C ALA A 53 -6.75 9.90 -1.87
N ILE A 54 -7.40 10.08 -0.72
CA ILE A 54 -8.58 9.30 -0.33
C ILE A 54 -9.66 10.18 0.30
N SER A 55 -10.93 9.84 0.07
CA SER A 55 -12.07 10.44 0.77
C SER A 55 -13.14 9.39 1.04
N LYS A 56 -13.80 9.44 2.20
CA LYS A 56 -14.96 8.59 2.50
C LYS A 56 -16.18 8.92 1.64
N ARG A 57 -16.95 7.89 1.33
CA ARG A 57 -18.27 7.96 0.69
C ARG A 57 -19.35 7.57 1.68
N ASP A 58 -20.59 7.88 1.30
CA ASP A 58 -21.79 7.62 2.10
C ASP A 58 -22.53 6.34 1.65
N ASP A 59 -21.95 5.63 0.67
CA ASP A 59 -22.40 4.34 0.14
C ASP A 59 -21.32 3.25 0.36
N GLN A 60 -21.60 2.02 -0.09
CA GLN A 60 -20.67 0.88 -0.01
C GLN A 60 -19.79 0.71 -1.27
N GLN A 61 -19.72 1.74 -2.11
CA GLN A 61 -18.97 1.70 -3.35
C GLN A 61 -17.54 2.16 -3.13
N VAL A 62 -16.60 1.54 -3.84
CA VAL A 62 -15.20 1.97 -3.88
C VAL A 62 -14.84 2.38 -5.29
N HIS A 63 -14.37 3.62 -5.42
CA HIS A 63 -13.95 4.20 -6.70
C HIS A 63 -12.46 4.43 -6.68
N LEU A 64 -11.74 3.75 -7.56
CA LEU A 64 -10.30 3.82 -7.68
C LEU A 64 -9.90 4.53 -8.96
N HIS A 65 -8.85 5.36 -8.91
CA HIS A 65 -8.22 5.96 -10.08
C HIS A 65 -6.69 5.86 -10.02
N ALA A 66 -6.10 5.34 -11.09
CA ALA A 66 -4.65 5.23 -11.24
C ALA A 66 -4.15 6.31 -12.20
N THR A 67 -3.59 7.40 -11.65
CA THR A 67 -3.24 8.62 -12.41
C THR A 67 -2.25 8.35 -13.55
N LYS A 68 -1.32 7.42 -13.36
CA LYS A 68 -0.30 7.08 -14.36
C LYS A 68 -0.89 6.41 -15.61
N TYR A 69 -1.97 5.64 -15.43
CA TYR A 69 -2.62 4.88 -16.50
C TYR A 69 -3.86 5.58 -17.05
N ASP A 70 -4.29 6.66 -16.40
CA ASP A 70 -5.59 7.31 -16.65
C ASP A 70 -6.76 6.29 -16.63
N GLU A 71 -6.69 5.34 -15.69
CA GLU A 71 -7.67 4.27 -15.57
C GLU A 71 -8.48 4.38 -14.28
N THR A 72 -9.76 4.03 -14.37
CA THR A 72 -10.63 3.88 -13.21
C THR A 72 -11.04 2.43 -13.01
N PHE A 73 -11.34 2.10 -11.75
CA PHE A 73 -11.90 0.81 -11.37
C PHE A 73 -12.91 1.04 -10.24
N GLN A 74 -14.08 0.38 -10.32
CA GLN A 74 -15.13 0.51 -9.32
C GLN A 74 -15.59 -0.86 -8.88
N TYR A 75 -15.92 -0.99 -7.59
CA TYR A 75 -16.46 -2.22 -7.03
C TYR A 75 -17.31 -1.95 -5.79
N ASP A 76 -18.15 -2.92 -5.43
CA ASP A 76 -18.92 -2.92 -4.20
C ASP A 76 -18.17 -3.67 -3.10
N LEU A 77 -18.13 -3.12 -1.89
CA LEU A 77 -17.44 -3.72 -0.73
C LEU A 77 -17.96 -5.10 -0.33
N SER A 78 -19.15 -5.50 -0.78
CA SER A 78 -19.73 -6.82 -0.50
C SER A 78 -19.22 -7.95 -1.41
N ASP A 79 -18.62 -7.64 -2.57
CA ASP A 79 -18.11 -8.64 -3.54
C ASP A 79 -16.64 -8.37 -3.90
N ILE A 80 -15.75 -8.48 -2.92
CA ILE A 80 -14.32 -8.30 -3.15
C ILE A 80 -13.68 -9.62 -3.56
N ARG A 81 -13.17 -9.63 -4.79
CA ARG A 81 -12.44 -10.75 -5.39
C ARG A 81 -11.31 -10.26 -6.29
N PRO A 82 -10.26 -11.07 -6.52
CA PRO A 82 -9.23 -10.76 -7.49
C PRO A 82 -9.83 -10.50 -8.89
N THR A 83 -9.21 -9.60 -9.62
CA THR A 83 -9.67 -9.14 -10.95
C THR A 83 -8.58 -9.40 -11.99
N GLU A 84 -8.96 -9.39 -13.28
CA GLU A 84 -7.98 -9.53 -14.37
C GLU A 84 -7.02 -8.34 -14.47
N LYS A 85 -7.44 -7.16 -14.00
CA LYS A 85 -6.56 -5.99 -13.92
C LYS A 85 -5.63 -6.15 -12.73
N GLN A 86 -4.34 -6.00 -12.96
CA GLN A 86 -3.34 -6.22 -11.91
C GLN A 86 -3.32 -5.10 -10.85
N TRP A 87 -3.37 -3.83 -11.26
CA TRP A 87 -3.19 -2.72 -10.32
C TRP A 87 -4.30 -2.59 -9.25
N PRO A 88 -5.61 -2.84 -9.54
CA PRO A 88 -6.63 -2.77 -8.50
C PRO A 88 -6.42 -3.83 -7.42
N ASN A 89 -5.86 -4.99 -7.79
CA ASN A 89 -5.67 -6.10 -6.85
C ASN A 89 -4.78 -5.74 -5.65
N TYR A 90 -3.83 -4.81 -5.80
CA TYR A 90 -3.03 -4.28 -4.69
C TYR A 90 -3.90 -3.54 -3.64
N ILE A 91 -4.96 -2.86 -4.08
CA ILE A 91 -5.86 -2.08 -3.22
C ILE A 91 -6.96 -2.99 -2.68
N LEU A 92 -7.56 -3.82 -3.54
CA LEU A 92 -8.59 -4.79 -3.19
C LEU A 92 -8.10 -5.78 -2.13
N GLY A 93 -6.86 -6.26 -2.27
CA GLY A 93 -6.28 -7.18 -1.31
C GLY A 93 -6.15 -6.56 0.07
N VAL A 94 -5.73 -5.29 0.17
CA VAL A 94 -5.66 -4.59 1.47
C VAL A 94 -7.04 -4.50 2.10
N VAL A 95 -8.06 -4.14 1.32
CA VAL A 95 -9.44 -4.06 1.82
C VAL A 95 -9.93 -5.44 2.32
N ALA A 96 -9.71 -6.49 1.54
CA ALA A 96 -10.12 -7.84 1.91
C ALA A 96 -9.40 -8.34 3.18
N GLU A 97 -8.10 -8.08 3.31
CA GLU A 97 -7.32 -8.47 4.50
C GLU A 97 -7.71 -7.67 5.75
N ILE A 98 -8.17 -6.41 5.60
CA ILE A 98 -8.79 -5.64 6.69
C ILE A 98 -10.13 -6.26 7.09
N GLN A 99 -11.01 -6.57 6.13
CA GLN A 99 -12.32 -7.18 6.40
C GLN A 99 -12.20 -8.55 7.10
N LYS A 100 -11.18 -9.36 6.74
CA LYS A 100 -10.87 -10.64 7.43
C LYS A 100 -10.56 -10.49 8.92
N LYS A 101 -10.25 -9.27 9.39
CA LYS A 101 -10.04 -8.95 10.80
C LYS A 101 -11.32 -8.49 11.52
N ASN A 102 -12.49 -8.63 10.89
CA ASN A 102 -13.78 -8.15 11.38
C ASN A 102 -13.80 -6.63 11.64
N LEU A 103 -13.03 -5.88 10.84
CA LEU A 103 -12.99 -4.43 10.86
C LEU A 103 -13.84 -3.90 9.71
N GLU A 104 -14.74 -2.98 10.01
CA GLU A 104 -15.65 -2.41 9.04
C GLU A 104 -15.02 -1.20 8.36
N ILE A 105 -15.11 -1.16 7.03
CA ILE A 105 -14.85 0.05 6.25
C ILE A 105 -16.08 0.35 5.41
N GLY A 106 -16.38 1.64 5.24
CA GLY A 106 -17.40 2.13 4.31
C GLY A 106 -16.80 2.40 2.94
N GLY A 107 -17.64 2.80 1.98
CA GLY A 107 -17.17 3.18 0.65
C GLY A 107 -16.18 4.34 0.66
N PHE A 108 -15.32 4.42 -0.35
CA PHE A 108 -14.33 5.47 -0.48
C PHE A 108 -13.94 5.74 -1.94
N ASN A 109 -13.52 6.97 -2.21
CA ASN A 109 -12.80 7.31 -3.45
C ASN A 109 -11.31 7.29 -3.14
N LEU A 110 -10.50 6.71 -4.03
CA LEU A 110 -9.05 6.65 -3.90
C LEU A 110 -8.39 6.95 -5.24
N MET A 111 -7.46 7.89 -5.26
CA MET A 111 -6.56 8.14 -6.37
C MET A 111 -5.13 7.87 -5.92
N PHE A 112 -4.30 7.28 -6.76
CA PHE A 112 -2.88 7.16 -6.47
C PHE A 112 -2.00 7.57 -7.66
N GLU A 113 -0.79 8.01 -7.33
CA GLU A 113 0.30 8.23 -8.26
C GLU A 113 1.64 7.92 -7.58
N GLY A 114 2.73 7.83 -8.33
CA GLY A 114 4.03 7.58 -7.72
C GLY A 114 5.20 7.89 -8.65
N ASP A 115 6.34 8.19 -8.05
CA ASP A 115 7.61 8.49 -8.72
C ASP A 115 8.66 7.36 -8.61
N ILE A 116 8.22 6.18 -8.15
CA ILE A 116 8.97 4.92 -8.19
C ILE A 116 8.97 4.37 -9.63
N PRO A 117 10.14 4.17 -10.25
CA PRO A 117 10.24 3.53 -11.56
C PRO A 117 9.61 2.14 -11.56
N GLY A 118 8.66 1.92 -12.46
CA GLY A 118 8.01 0.62 -12.63
C GLY A 118 9.02 -0.43 -13.11
N GLY A 119 8.94 -1.64 -12.57
CA GLY A 119 9.81 -2.76 -12.96
C GLY A 119 11.26 -2.66 -12.47
N ALA A 120 11.64 -1.62 -11.72
CA ALA A 120 13.02 -1.43 -11.26
C ALA A 120 13.38 -2.25 -10.00
N GLY A 121 12.49 -3.13 -9.53
CA GLY A 121 12.70 -3.89 -8.30
C GLY A 121 12.72 -3.03 -7.02
N LEU A 122 12.12 -1.83 -7.05
CA LEU A 122 12.10 -0.84 -5.95
C LEU A 122 10.83 -0.90 -5.08
N SER A 123 10.09 -2.00 -5.15
CA SER A 123 8.87 -2.26 -4.35
C SER A 123 7.74 -1.25 -4.55
N SER A 124 7.39 -0.97 -5.81
CA SER A 124 6.23 -0.13 -6.09
C SER A 124 4.92 -0.75 -5.60
N SER A 125 4.77 -2.09 -5.61
CA SER A 125 3.58 -2.79 -5.11
C SER A 125 3.42 -2.62 -3.61
N ALA A 126 4.45 -2.96 -2.83
CA ALA A 126 4.44 -2.78 -1.38
C ALA A 126 4.20 -1.31 -0.98
N ALA A 127 4.73 -0.34 -1.73
CA ALA A 127 4.44 1.08 -1.49
C ALA A 127 2.96 1.43 -1.72
N ILE A 128 2.31 0.87 -2.75
CA ILE A 128 0.85 1.02 -2.94
C ILE A 128 0.12 0.40 -1.75
N GLU A 129 0.35 -0.87 -1.46
CA GLU A 129 -0.35 -1.61 -0.41
C GLU A 129 -0.20 -0.97 0.96
N CYS A 130 1.02 -0.58 1.34
CA CYS A 130 1.30 0.08 2.61
C CYS A 130 0.63 1.45 2.69
N SER A 131 0.68 2.25 1.61
CA SER A 131 0.01 3.57 1.59
C SER A 131 -1.51 3.44 1.75
N VAL A 132 -2.12 2.45 1.10
CA VAL A 132 -3.55 2.15 1.18
C VAL A 132 -3.92 1.63 2.58
N ALA A 133 -3.14 0.70 3.13
CA ALA A 133 -3.38 0.14 4.45
C ALA A 133 -3.33 1.22 5.53
N PHE A 134 -2.33 2.13 5.47
CA PHE A 134 -2.27 3.30 6.33
C PHE A 134 -3.45 4.25 6.13
N ALA A 135 -3.80 4.55 4.87
CA ALA A 135 -4.91 5.44 4.55
C ALA A 135 -6.24 4.94 5.11
N LEU A 136 -6.55 3.65 4.91
CA LEU A 136 -7.78 3.05 5.42
C LEU A 136 -7.80 2.95 6.95
N ASN A 137 -6.67 2.57 7.55
CA ASN A 137 -6.54 2.52 9.01
C ASN A 137 -6.85 3.87 9.66
N ASP A 138 -6.36 4.96 9.08
CA ASP A 138 -6.59 6.32 9.59
C ASP A 138 -8.02 6.82 9.28
N GLN A 139 -8.46 6.75 8.02
CA GLN A 139 -9.77 7.27 7.59
C GLN A 139 -10.98 6.62 8.30
N PHE A 140 -10.84 5.33 8.63
CA PHE A 140 -11.86 4.56 9.34
C PHE A 140 -11.51 4.33 10.82
N SER A 141 -10.42 4.91 11.32
CA SER A 141 -9.99 4.83 12.72
C SER A 141 -9.93 3.39 13.26
N LEU A 142 -9.33 2.49 12.47
CA LEU A 142 -9.36 1.04 12.71
C LEU A 142 -8.44 0.57 13.84
N GLY A 143 -7.49 1.41 14.27
CA GLY A 143 -6.59 1.10 15.38
C GLY A 143 -5.58 -0.02 15.10
N ILE A 144 -5.29 -0.31 13.83
CA ILE A 144 -4.35 -1.34 13.41
C ILE A 144 -2.92 -0.86 13.64
N ASP A 145 -2.11 -1.66 14.32
CA ASP A 145 -0.69 -1.36 14.55
C ASP A 145 0.16 -1.56 13.28
N LYS A 146 1.35 -0.95 13.26
CA LYS A 146 2.24 -0.96 12.09
C LYS A 146 2.64 -2.36 11.61
N MET A 147 2.91 -3.30 12.52
CA MET A 147 3.29 -4.66 12.12
C MET A 147 2.10 -5.39 11.51
N THR A 148 0.91 -5.19 12.04
CA THR A 148 -0.30 -5.73 11.41
C THR A 148 -0.55 -5.13 10.03
N LEU A 149 -0.28 -3.83 9.81
CA LEU A 149 -0.35 -3.22 8.47
C LEU A 149 0.65 -3.85 7.48
N VAL A 150 1.88 -4.12 7.92
CA VAL A 150 2.89 -4.83 7.11
C VAL A 150 2.35 -6.19 6.65
N HIS A 151 1.76 -6.97 7.55
CA HIS A 151 1.20 -8.27 7.20
C HIS A 151 -0.06 -8.19 6.33
N ILE A 152 -0.89 -7.16 6.53
CA ILE A 152 -2.05 -6.90 5.66
C ILE A 152 -1.57 -6.64 4.23
N ALA A 153 -0.57 -5.77 4.05
CA ALA A 153 0.01 -5.48 2.75
C ALA A 153 0.61 -6.73 2.10
N GLN A 154 1.43 -7.49 2.84
CA GLN A 154 2.02 -8.73 2.33
C GLN A 154 0.97 -9.75 1.88
N LYS A 155 -0.09 -9.94 2.68
CA LYS A 155 -1.17 -10.86 2.33
C LYS A 155 -2.02 -10.37 1.17
N ALA A 156 -2.17 -9.05 0.99
CA ALA A 156 -2.79 -8.48 -0.19
C ALA A 156 -2.01 -8.87 -1.45
N GLU A 157 -0.68 -8.77 -1.41
CA GLU A 157 0.18 -9.14 -2.52
C GLU A 157 0.04 -10.63 -2.87
N HIS A 158 0.00 -11.51 -1.86
CA HIS A 158 -0.13 -12.95 -2.05
C HIS A 158 -1.52 -13.34 -2.57
N ASN A 159 -2.57 -12.89 -1.90
CA ASN A 159 -3.93 -13.40 -2.10
C ASN A 159 -4.69 -12.72 -3.25
N PHE A 160 -4.29 -11.51 -3.65
CA PHE A 160 -4.96 -10.74 -4.70
C PHE A 160 -4.06 -10.44 -5.87
N ALA A 161 -2.83 -9.95 -5.64
CA ALA A 161 -1.90 -9.71 -6.74
C ALA A 161 -1.25 -11.01 -7.27
N GLY A 162 -1.30 -12.09 -6.49
CA GLY A 162 -0.79 -13.41 -6.86
C GLY A 162 0.75 -13.51 -6.85
N VAL A 163 1.42 -12.60 -6.15
CA VAL A 163 2.89 -12.54 -6.09
C VAL A 163 3.33 -13.01 -4.70
N MET A 164 4.04 -14.15 -4.64
CA MET A 164 4.58 -14.65 -3.38
C MET A 164 5.88 -13.91 -3.04
N CYS A 165 5.88 -13.21 -1.90
CA CYS A 165 7.01 -12.40 -1.41
C CYS A 165 7.24 -12.58 0.10
N GLY A 166 8.45 -12.30 0.58
CA GLY A 166 8.69 -12.17 2.03
C GLY A 166 8.19 -10.83 2.56
N VAL A 167 8.56 -10.51 3.80
CA VAL A 167 8.03 -9.34 4.53
C VAL A 167 8.85 -8.06 4.31
N MET A 168 10.04 -8.18 3.73
CA MET A 168 11.06 -7.13 3.68
C MET A 168 10.54 -5.82 3.07
N ASP A 169 9.81 -5.91 1.96
CA ASP A 169 9.39 -4.75 1.18
C ASP A 169 8.40 -3.89 1.94
N GLN A 170 7.36 -4.54 2.47
CA GLN A 170 6.33 -3.91 3.29
C GLN A 170 6.96 -3.38 4.59
N PHE A 171 7.83 -4.17 5.22
CA PHE A 171 8.53 -3.75 6.44
C PHE A 171 9.33 -2.46 6.22
N ALA A 172 10.16 -2.42 5.17
CA ALA A 172 10.98 -1.25 4.85
C ALA A 172 10.12 -0.03 4.50
N SER A 173 8.99 -0.22 3.83
CA SER A 173 8.06 0.87 3.50
C SER A 173 7.41 1.48 4.75
N VAL A 174 7.07 0.65 5.75
CA VAL A 174 6.36 1.07 6.97
C VAL A 174 7.31 1.58 8.08
N PHE A 175 8.47 0.96 8.24
CA PHE A 175 9.42 1.22 9.32
C PHE A 175 10.64 2.05 8.90
N GLY A 176 10.73 2.41 7.61
CA GLY A 176 11.79 3.26 7.09
C GLY A 176 11.98 4.54 7.91
N LYS A 177 13.24 4.84 8.24
CA LYS A 177 13.64 6.08 8.91
C LYS A 177 14.64 6.83 8.05
N LYS A 178 14.51 8.15 8.01
CA LYS A 178 15.43 9.02 7.27
C LYS A 178 16.88 8.75 7.69
N ASP A 179 17.76 8.61 6.70
CA ASP A 179 19.20 8.39 6.86
C ASP A 179 19.57 7.09 7.61
N HIS A 180 18.71 6.07 7.60
CA HIS A 180 18.96 4.76 8.24
C HIS A 180 18.62 3.60 7.28
N ALA A 181 19.40 2.52 7.36
CA ALA A 181 18.99 1.19 6.93
C ALA A 181 18.36 0.43 8.11
N ILE A 182 17.60 -0.61 7.82
CA ILE A 182 16.95 -1.46 8.82
C ILE A 182 17.63 -2.81 8.78
N MET A 183 18.25 -3.24 9.88
CA MET A 183 18.69 -4.64 9.99
C MET A 183 17.52 -5.44 10.54
N LEU A 184 16.88 -6.27 9.72
CA LEU A 184 15.70 -7.06 10.09
C LEU A 184 16.04 -8.55 10.12
N ASP A 185 15.69 -9.21 11.22
CA ASP A 185 15.59 -10.66 11.31
C ASP A 185 14.19 -11.09 10.85
N CYS A 186 14.10 -11.74 9.68
CA CYS A 186 12.80 -12.15 9.13
C CYS A 186 12.15 -13.32 9.87
N LYS A 187 12.90 -14.01 10.75
CA LYS A 187 12.35 -15.07 11.60
C LYS A 187 11.61 -14.52 12.80
N THR A 188 12.24 -13.58 13.50
CA THR A 188 11.73 -13.03 14.77
C THR A 188 10.99 -11.72 14.60
N LEU A 189 11.17 -11.04 13.46
CA LEU A 189 10.73 -9.69 13.17
C LEU A 189 11.36 -8.62 14.08
N GLU A 190 12.44 -8.97 14.80
CA GLU A 190 13.28 -8.02 15.51
C GLU A 190 14.10 -7.18 14.52
N TYR A 191 14.27 -5.89 14.81
CA TYR A 191 15.01 -4.99 13.94
C TYR A 191 15.79 -3.90 14.69
N LYS A 192 16.79 -3.34 14.02
CA LYS A 192 17.61 -2.21 14.48
C LYS A 192 17.76 -1.15 13.40
#